data_AF-A0A945KWL2-F1
#
_entry.id   AF-A0A945KWL2-F1
#
_cell.length_a   1.000
_cell.length_b   1.000
_cell.length_c   1.000
_cell.angle_alpha   90.00
_cell.angle_beta   90.00
_cell.angle_gamma   90.00
#
_symmetry.space_group_name_H-M   'P 1'
#
loop_
_entity.id
_entity.type
_entity.pdbx_description
1 polymer ?
#
loop_
_entity_poly.entity_id
_entity_poly.type
_entity_poly.pdbx_seq_one_letter_code
_entity_poly.pdbx_strand_id
1 'polypeptide(L)' 'CFGQITSRAFAEVEKTLSLTQHLLCDNGHYLLMKGNRFAEEALENFTIQAHQVSVPYVSDHRYFLEIQPN' A
#
# COMPACT_ATOMS: atom_id res chain seq x y z
N CYS A 1 -16.53 -2.81 -8.47
CA CYS A 1 -15.22 -3.00 -7.83
C CYS A 1 -14.17 -2.22 -8.63
N PHE A 2 -12.98 -1.99 -8.05
CA PHE A 2 -11.87 -1.29 -8.68
C PHE A 2 -10.67 -2.24 -8.83
N GLY A 3 -9.99 -2.18 -9.97
CA GLY A 3 -8.78 -2.98 -10.23
C GLY A 3 -7.55 -2.49 -9.45
N GLN A 4 -7.57 -1.23 -9.01
CA GLN A 4 -6.53 -0.65 -8.18
C GLN A 4 -7.11 0.33 -7.17
N ILE A 5 -6.64 0.26 -5.93
CA ILE A 5 -6.92 1.27 -4.90
C ILE A 5 -5.59 1.93 -4.51
N THR A 6 -5.55 3.26 -4.57
CA THR A 6 -4.39 4.04 -4.13
C THR A 6 -4.77 5.00 -3.02
N SER A 7 -3.84 5.24 -2.10
CA SER A 7 -4.04 6.16 -1.00
C SER A 7 -2.71 6.73 -0.50
N ARG A 8 -2.78 7.92 0.10
CA ARG A 8 -1.66 8.62 0.74
C ARG A 8 -2.13 9.30 2.02
N ALA A 9 -1.35 9.17 3.09
CA ALA A 9 -1.57 9.86 4.37
C ALA A 9 -2.99 9.67 4.96
N PHE A 10 -3.58 8.49 4.77
CA PHE A 10 -4.92 8.17 5.25
C PHE A 10 -4.91 7.42 6.58
N ALA A 11 -4.27 6.24 6.62
CA ALA A 11 -4.15 5.39 7.80
C ALA A 11 -2.95 4.43 7.67
N GLU A 12 -2.78 3.55 8.68
CA GLU A 12 -1.89 2.40 8.58
C GLU A 12 -2.36 1.41 7.50
N VAL A 13 -1.46 0.51 7.05
CA VAL A 13 -1.76 -0.38 5.92
C VAL A 13 -2.96 -1.26 6.26
N GLU A 14 -2.93 -1.98 7.39
CA GLU A 14 -4.01 -2.87 7.82
C GLU A 14 -5.38 -2.17 7.87
N LYS A 15 -5.41 -0.95 8.44
CA LYS A 15 -6.63 -0.14 8.53
C LYS A 15 -7.13 0.32 7.16
N THR A 16 -6.20 0.63 6.24
CA THR A 16 -6.56 0.99 4.86
C THR A 16 -7.20 -0.20 4.15
N LEU A 17 -6.59 -1.39 4.26
CA LEU A 17 -7.10 -2.62 3.63
C LEU A 17 -8.49 -2.97 4.16
N SER A 18 -8.67 -3.06 5.48
CA SER A 18 -9.96 -3.38 6.11
C SER A 18 -11.08 -2.42 5.71
N LEU A 19 -10.81 -1.11 5.65
CA LEU A 19 -11.80 -0.11 5.30
C LEU A 19 -12.17 -0.10 3.82
N THR A 20 -11.32 -0.64 2.94
CA THR A 20 -11.48 -0.47 1.48
C THR A 20 -11.54 -1.79 0.71
N GLN A 21 -11.39 -2.94 1.37
CA GLN A 21 -11.45 -4.27 0.75
C GLN A 21 -12.72 -4.50 -0.07
N HIS A 22 -13.86 -4.04 0.41
CA HIS A 22 -15.16 -4.16 -0.27
C HIS A 22 -15.21 -3.42 -1.63
N LEU A 23 -14.25 -2.53 -1.89
CA LEU A 23 -14.15 -1.80 -3.15
C LEU A 23 -13.27 -2.55 -4.17
N LEU A 24 -12.37 -3.43 -3.73
CA LEU A 24 -11.39 -4.10 -4.59
C LEU A 24 -12.03 -5.24 -5.38
N CYS A 25 -11.60 -5.43 -6.63
CA CYS A 25 -11.96 -6.64 -7.39
C CYS A 25 -11.12 -7.85 -6.94
N ASP A 26 -11.55 -9.07 -7.27
CA ASP A 26 -10.85 -10.32 -6.90
C ASP A 26 -9.36 -10.35 -7.33
N ASN A 27 -9.05 -9.78 -8.51
CA ASN A 27 -7.68 -9.63 -9.02
C ASN A 27 -7.14 -8.19 -8.91
N GLY A 28 -7.73 -7.40 -8.01
CA GLY A 28 -7.31 -6.03 -7.76
C GLY A 28 -6.10 -5.97 -6.83
N HIS A 29 -5.42 -4.83 -6.83
CA HIS A 29 -4.29 -4.60 -5.92
C HIS A 29 -4.33 -3.19 -5.31
N TYR A 30 -3.58 -3.00 -4.24
CA TYR A 30 -3.35 -1.69 -3.66
C TYR A 30 -2.01 -1.14 -4.13
N LEU A 31 -1.94 0.19 -4.25
CA LEU A 31 -0.70 0.92 -4.42
C LEU A 31 -0.66 2.08 -3.42
N LEU A 32 -0.08 1.83 -2.24
CA LEU A 32 -0.09 2.78 -1.14
C LEU A 32 1.21 3.58 -1.07
N MET A 33 1.10 4.89 -0.87
CA MET A 33 2.25 5.78 -0.73
C MET A 33 2.70 5.86 0.73
N LYS A 34 3.92 5.41 1.04
CA LYS A 34 4.46 5.38 2.41
C LYS A 34 5.84 6.04 2.51
N GLY A 35 6.18 6.45 3.73
CA GLY A 35 7.52 6.88 4.13
C GLY A 35 8.42 5.68 4.43
N ASN A 36 9.40 5.82 5.31
CA ASN A 36 10.35 4.75 5.69
C ASN A 36 9.87 3.84 6.84
N ARG A 37 8.74 4.14 7.48
CA ARG A 37 8.25 3.44 8.68
C ARG A 37 7.12 2.42 8.40
N PHE A 38 7.17 1.73 7.26
CA PHE A 38 6.15 0.73 6.91
C PHE A 38 6.58 -0.72 7.17
N ALA A 39 7.85 -0.94 7.53
CA ALA A 39 8.45 -2.27 7.63
C ALA A 39 7.98 -3.10 8.85
N GLU A 40 7.10 -2.56 9.69
CA GLU A 40 6.61 -3.23 10.90
C GLU A 40 5.27 -3.96 10.71
N GLU A 41 4.61 -3.81 9.55
CA GLU A 41 3.30 -4.43 9.29
C GLU A 41 3.47 -5.77 8.55
N ALA A 42 3.54 -6.88 9.29
CA ALA A 42 3.33 -8.20 8.71
C ALA A 42 1.83 -8.42 8.50
N LEU A 43 1.40 -8.62 7.26
CA LEU A 43 -0.01 -8.87 6.92
C LEU A 43 -0.18 -10.32 6.48
N GLU A 44 -0.94 -11.08 7.26
CA GLU A 44 -1.35 -12.43 6.86
C GLU A 44 -2.31 -12.34 5.67
N ASN A 45 -2.16 -13.26 4.70
CA ASN A 45 -2.99 -13.36 3.48
C ASN A 45 -2.76 -12.28 2.41
N PHE A 46 -1.71 -11.47 2.53
CA PHE A 46 -1.33 -10.52 1.49
C PHE A 46 0.13 -10.69 1.08
N THR A 47 0.38 -10.52 -0.22
CA THR A 47 1.72 -10.35 -0.76
C THR A 47 2.02 -8.85 -0.84
N ILE A 48 3.15 -8.42 -0.26
CA ILE A 48 3.58 -7.02 -0.26
C ILE A 48 4.90 -6.89 -1.02
N GLN A 49 4.94 -6.01 -2.01
CA GLN A 49 6.16 -5.59 -2.70
C GLN A 49 6.38 -4.09 -2.47
N ALA A 50 7.53 -3.75 -1.88
CA ALA A 50 7.94 -2.37 -1.67
C ALA A 50 8.80 -1.87 -2.83
N HIS A 51 8.32 -0.85 -3.53
CA HIS A 51 9.03 -0.17 -4.60
C HIS A 51 9.57 1.16 -4.09
N GLN A 52 10.88 1.24 -3.86
CA GLN A 52 11.52 2.50 -3.47
C GLN A 52 11.51 3.49 -4.63
N VAL A 53 11.16 4.74 -4.35
CA VAL A 53 11.15 5.82 -5.34
C VAL A 53 11.92 7.03 -4.87
N SER A 54 12.64 7.65 -5.80
CA SER A 54 13.31 8.94 -5.59
C SER A 54 12.35 10.06 -6.01
N VAL A 55 11.99 10.91 -5.05
CA VAL A 55 11.13 12.06 -5.30
C VAL A 55 12.01 13.32 -5.34
N PRO A 56 11.97 14.13 -6.42
CA PRO A 56 12.76 15.36 -6.50
C PRO A 56 12.50 16.27 -5.29
N TYR A 57 13.57 16.87 -4.77
CA TYR A 57 13.54 17.80 -3.63
C TYR A 57 13.07 17.19 -2.30
N VAL A 58 13.02 15.86 -2.19
CA VAL A 58 12.72 15.14 -0.94
C VAL A 58 13.94 14.28 -0.58
N SER A 59 14.55 14.58 0.57
CA SER A 59 15.71 13.82 1.09
C SER A 59 15.31 12.46 1.68
N ASP A 60 14.09 12.37 2.19
CA ASP A 60 13.58 11.15 2.83
C ASP A 60 13.27 10.06 1.81
N HIS A 61 13.44 8.81 2.22
CA HIS A 61 12.98 7.68 1.42
C HIS A 61 11.45 7.65 1.28
N ARG A 62 11.00 7.31 0.07
CA ARG A 62 9.59 7.15 -0.29
C ARG A 62 9.41 5.80 -0.96
N TYR A 63 8.26 5.20 -0.72
CA TYR A 63 7.95 3.87 -1.22
C TYR A 63 6.51 3.83 -1.72
N PHE A 64 6.32 3.09 -2.80
CA PHE A 64 5.02 2.52 -3.13
C PHE A 64 4.96 1.10 -2.58
N LEU A 65 3.93 0.81 -1.80
CA LEU A 65 3.63 -0.56 -1.38
C LEU A 65 2.57 -1.11 -2.32
N GLU A 66 2.99 -2.05 -3.15
CA GLU A 66 2.07 -2.87 -3.93
C GLU A 66 1.61 -4.03 -3.05
N ILE A 67 0.29 -4.18 -2.90
CA ILE A 67 -0.30 -5.18 -2.01
C ILE A 67 -1.37 -5.94 -2.76
N GLN A 68 -1.24 -7.26 -2.80
CA GLN A 68 -2.17 -8.17 -3.48
C GLN A 68 -2.74 -9.15 -2.46
N PRO A 69 -4.07 -9.36 -2.42
CA PRO A 69 -4.64 -10.50 -1.69
C PRO A 69 -4.10 -11.82 -2.26
N ASN A 70 -3.80 -12.78 -1.39
CA ASN A 70 -3.38 -14.13 -1.80
C ASN A 70 -4.53 -14.95 -2.42
#